data_AF-A0A3M1FUZ1-F1
#
_entry.id   AF-A0A3M1FUZ1-F1
#
_cell.length_a   1.000
_cell.length_b   1.000
_cell.length_c   1.000
_cell.angle_alpha   90.00
_cell.angle_beta   90.00
_cell.angle_gamma   90.00
#
_symmetry.space_group_name_H-M   'P 1'
#
loop_
_entity.id
_entity.type
_entity.pdbx_description
1 polymer ?
#
loop_
_entity_poly.entity_id
_entity_poly.type
_entity_poly.pdbx_seq_one_letter_code
_entity_poly.pdbx_strand_id
1 'polypeptide(L)'
;ASRRVKRNVVAVMVAVLLAALVVGATRHWSGWRVVPGIRRVVTSSPEDTSLHTRLLALRAANEAFWEHPLIGWGPEHALVALNAHYIPGYLVYEEAWFDRVHNIVADVAVMRGIAGLLASAGMLAFTVGVLFARSRRTKNYGVAALGAGVIAYLTQDLFFFDHPSALLLLFAIFAFAWRLWDEERSVLEEGKIALQNDSRLRAARGAAAAAVGGLAVYLIVMTAVVPLAQLWWYSWKTGIATGNKVVRGAELLRELPWLFSPYTVVQPELRRSLVDMLVAGGAFQRREFAPLTKIATAALAEAAWRQQNYDPRLFLTLAEAYNELGKHDARFLARGKEVLEAARRLAPKRQDYYALLAFNRLLAGEKEQAVALARTGVALAPTAPRPRLNLGILLALAGKTYWNESLRELDRLIESYRGFSLGDVRNMVNVLGMMVRGFVLDSDAEGVEKAAAVIQKVGMLGEGKIYAALRENGALLENLAQQGNWRALREMVGAVPSN
;
A
#
# COMPACT_ATOMS: atom_id res chain seq x y z
N ALA A 1 -47.09 -3.85 9.87
CA ALA A 1 -47.16 -3.76 8.40
C ALA A 1 -48.32 -4.62 7.89
N SER A 2 -49.16 -4.11 6.98
CA SER A 2 -50.27 -4.91 6.45
C SER A 2 -49.76 -6.18 5.76
N ARG A 3 -50.53 -7.28 5.79
CA ARG A 3 -50.15 -8.55 5.13
C ARG A 3 -49.73 -8.35 3.66
N ARG A 4 -50.32 -7.33 3.00
CA ARG A 4 -50.02 -6.93 1.62
C ARG A 4 -48.59 -6.38 1.46
N VAL A 5 -48.10 -5.56 2.39
CA VAL A 5 -46.73 -5.03 2.35
C VAL A 5 -45.70 -6.14 2.56
N LYS A 6 -45.91 -7.04 3.52
CA LYS A 6 -45.01 -8.20 3.73
C LYS A 6 -44.94 -9.07 2.47
N ARG A 7 -46.08 -9.35 1.84
CA ARG A 7 -46.14 -10.11 0.57
C ARG A 7 -45.37 -9.43 -0.56
N ASN A 8 -45.49 -8.11 -0.70
CA ASN A 8 -44.79 -7.37 -1.76
C ASN A 8 -43.28 -7.34 -1.53
N VAL A 9 -42.81 -7.20 -0.28
CA VAL A 9 -41.38 -7.28 0.04
C VAL A 9 -40.82 -8.66 -0.29
N VAL A 10 -41.52 -9.72 0.11
CA VAL A 10 -41.13 -11.11 -0.22
C VAL A 10 -41.10 -11.31 -1.74
N ALA A 11 -42.10 -10.81 -2.47
CA ALA A 11 -42.13 -10.91 -3.93
C ALA A 11 -40.94 -10.19 -4.60
N VAL A 12 -40.57 -9.01 -4.12
CA VAL A 12 -39.39 -8.28 -4.61
C VAL A 12 -38.11 -9.04 -4.29
N MET A 13 -37.95 -9.56 -3.06
CA MET A 13 -36.78 -10.36 -2.69
C MET A 13 -36.66 -11.63 -3.55
N VAL A 14 -37.77 -12.33 -3.79
CA VAL A 14 -37.81 -13.50 -4.68
C VAL A 14 -37.48 -13.10 -6.11
N ALA A 15 -38.00 -11.98 -6.62
CA ALA A 15 -37.66 -11.50 -7.96
C ALA A 15 -36.17 -11.15 -8.10
N VAL A 16 -35.57 -10.49 -7.09
CA VAL A 16 -34.13 -10.20 -7.06
C VAL A 16 -33.31 -11.49 -7.01
N LEU A 17 -33.71 -12.47 -6.18
CA LEU A 17 -33.05 -13.77 -6.10
C LEU A 17 -33.13 -14.52 -7.44
N LEU A 18 -34.30 -14.54 -8.07
CA LEU A 18 -34.49 -15.15 -9.39
C LEU A 18 -33.66 -14.45 -10.46
N ALA A 19 -33.61 -13.11 -10.45
CA ALA A 19 -32.74 -12.35 -11.36
C ALA A 19 -31.26 -12.70 -11.15
N ALA A 20 -30.79 -12.79 -9.89
CA ALA A 20 -29.43 -13.18 -9.57
C ALA A 20 -29.12 -14.62 -10.03
N LEU A 21 -30.05 -15.56 -9.84
CA LEU A 21 -29.94 -16.94 -10.32
C LEU A 21 -29.89 -17.00 -11.85
N VAL A 22 -30.73 -16.23 -12.54
CA VAL A 22 -30.71 -16.14 -14.01
C VAL A 22 -29.37 -15.61 -14.51
N VAL A 23 -28.89 -14.50 -13.93
CA VAL A 23 -27.57 -13.92 -14.28
C VAL A 23 -26.45 -14.91 -14.00
N GLY A 24 -26.49 -15.62 -12.87
CA GLY A 24 -25.51 -16.65 -12.51
C GLY A 24 -25.51 -17.84 -13.48
N ALA A 25 -26.69 -18.40 -13.78
CA ALA A 25 -26.85 -19.52 -14.70
C ALA A 25 -26.48 -19.16 -16.14
N THR A 26 -26.69 -17.90 -16.54
CA THR A 26 -26.40 -17.41 -17.89
C THR A 26 -25.09 -16.63 -17.98
N ARG A 27 -24.21 -16.70 -16.97
CA ARG A 27 -22.98 -15.88 -16.87
C ARG A 27 -22.04 -15.99 -18.09
N HIS A 28 -22.11 -17.09 -18.83
CA HIS A 28 -21.30 -17.34 -20.03
C HIS A 28 -21.78 -16.56 -21.27
N TRP A 29 -23.03 -16.04 -21.24
CA TRP A 29 -23.57 -15.27 -22.36
C TRP A 29 -22.84 -13.93 -22.50
N SER A 30 -22.34 -13.65 -23.70
CA SER A 30 -21.52 -12.47 -23.99
C SER A 30 -22.27 -11.15 -23.80
N GLY A 31 -23.61 -11.16 -23.91
CA GLY A 31 -24.46 -9.97 -23.70
C GLY A 31 -24.30 -9.34 -22.32
N TRP A 32 -24.03 -10.14 -21.27
CA TRP A 32 -23.81 -9.62 -19.92
C TRP A 32 -22.56 -8.75 -19.78
N ARG A 33 -21.59 -8.89 -20.70
CA ARG A 33 -20.35 -8.10 -20.67
C ARG A 33 -20.56 -6.64 -21.08
N VAL A 34 -21.66 -6.34 -21.77
CA VAL A 34 -22.01 -4.99 -22.22
C VAL A 34 -22.82 -4.23 -21.17
N VAL A 35 -23.50 -4.94 -20.27
CA VAL A 35 -24.35 -4.33 -19.24
C VAL A 35 -23.48 -3.79 -18.09
N PRO A 36 -23.49 -2.47 -17.82
CA PRO A 36 -22.78 -1.89 -16.69
C PRO A 36 -23.21 -2.53 -15.36
N GLY A 37 -22.27 -2.79 -14.47
CA GLY A 37 -22.51 -3.46 -13.19
C GLY A 37 -22.57 -4.99 -13.27
N ILE A 38 -23.29 -5.57 -14.25
CA ILE A 38 -23.41 -7.04 -14.39
C ILE A 38 -22.11 -7.66 -14.89
N ARG A 39 -21.38 -6.98 -15.79
CA ARG A 39 -20.08 -7.45 -16.31
C ARG A 39 -19.18 -7.98 -15.19
N ARG A 40 -19.07 -7.25 -14.07
CA ARG A 40 -18.19 -7.62 -12.95
C ARG A 40 -18.62 -8.92 -12.26
N VAL A 41 -19.91 -9.16 -12.12
CA VAL A 41 -20.48 -10.36 -11.49
C VAL A 41 -20.27 -11.59 -12.36
N VAL A 42 -20.39 -11.45 -13.68
CA VAL A 42 -20.22 -12.58 -14.61
C VAL A 42 -18.75 -12.88 -14.93
N THR A 43 -17.86 -11.88 -14.83
CA THR A 43 -16.43 -12.06 -15.02
C THR A 43 -15.67 -12.47 -13.76
N SER A 44 -16.26 -12.30 -12.56
CA SER A 44 -15.58 -12.71 -11.33
C SER A 44 -15.36 -14.21 -11.26
N SER A 45 -14.17 -14.59 -10.84
CA SER A 45 -13.72 -15.97 -10.64
C SER A 45 -13.43 -16.23 -9.16
N PRO A 46 -13.69 -17.43 -8.63
CA PRO A 46 -13.17 -17.86 -7.34
C PRO A 46 -11.63 -17.77 -7.25
N GLU A 47 -10.93 -17.79 -8.39
CA GLU A 47 -9.48 -17.65 -8.51
C GLU A 47 -9.02 -16.18 -8.58
N ASP A 48 -9.93 -15.20 -8.45
CA ASP A 48 -9.57 -13.78 -8.53
C ASP A 48 -8.59 -13.39 -7.42
N THR A 49 -7.48 -12.76 -7.81
CA THR A 49 -6.48 -12.19 -6.91
C THR A 49 -7.10 -11.31 -5.84
N SER A 50 -8.07 -10.46 -6.24
CA SER A 50 -8.74 -9.53 -5.32
C SER A 50 -9.57 -10.22 -4.22
N LEU A 51 -10.10 -11.42 -4.48
CA LEU A 51 -10.83 -12.19 -3.48
C LEU A 51 -9.84 -12.73 -2.45
N HIS A 52 -8.72 -13.30 -2.91
CA HIS A 52 -7.69 -13.87 -2.06
C HIS A 52 -7.05 -12.82 -1.15
N THR A 53 -6.69 -11.64 -1.68
CA THR A 53 -6.10 -10.56 -0.89
C THR A 53 -7.06 -10.08 0.20
N ARG A 54 -8.36 -9.94 -0.09
CA ARG A 54 -9.38 -9.57 0.89
C ARG A 54 -9.58 -10.62 1.98
N LEU A 55 -9.59 -11.91 1.62
CA LEU A 55 -9.70 -12.99 2.60
C LEU A 55 -8.50 -13.01 3.55
N LEU A 56 -7.29 -12.76 3.04
CA LEU A 56 -6.09 -12.62 3.87
C LEU A 56 -6.17 -11.38 4.77
N ALA A 57 -6.64 -10.24 4.24
CA ALA A 57 -6.86 -9.02 5.02
C ALA A 57 -7.84 -9.27 6.17
N LEU A 58 -8.96 -9.97 5.92
CA LEU A 58 -9.95 -10.33 6.95
C LEU A 58 -9.37 -11.27 8.01
N ARG A 59 -8.50 -12.21 7.63
CA ARG A 59 -7.80 -13.07 8.59
C ARG A 59 -6.86 -12.26 9.48
N ALA A 60 -6.05 -11.38 8.90
CA ALA A 60 -5.19 -10.48 9.66
C ALA A 60 -6.00 -9.55 10.57
N ALA A 61 -7.13 -9.04 10.08
CA ALA A 61 -8.06 -8.19 10.85
C ALA A 61 -8.66 -8.94 12.04
N ASN A 62 -9.03 -10.21 11.87
CA ASN A 62 -9.55 -11.03 12.97
C ASN A 62 -8.51 -11.21 14.08
N GLU A 63 -7.27 -11.55 13.73
CA GLU A 63 -6.18 -11.65 14.72
C GLU A 63 -5.95 -10.31 15.43
N ALA A 64 -5.88 -9.21 14.67
CA ALA A 64 -5.69 -7.87 15.22
C ALA A 64 -6.83 -7.44 16.16
N PHE A 65 -8.07 -7.76 15.83
CA PHE A 65 -9.23 -7.41 16.66
C PHE A 65 -9.14 -8.00 18.07
N TRP A 66 -8.68 -9.25 18.19
CA TRP A 66 -8.62 -9.95 19.47
C TRP A 66 -7.53 -9.42 20.41
N GLU A 67 -6.55 -8.67 19.92
CA GLU A 67 -5.57 -7.99 20.79
C GLU A 67 -6.20 -6.80 21.54
N HIS A 68 -7.11 -6.07 20.89
CA HIS A 68 -7.73 -4.86 21.43
C HIS A 68 -9.26 -4.82 21.19
N PRO A 69 -10.05 -5.76 21.72
CA PRO A 69 -11.44 -5.95 21.31
C PRO A 69 -12.40 -4.83 21.74
N LEU A 70 -12.08 -4.11 22.82
CA LEU A 70 -12.99 -3.09 23.37
C LEU A 70 -12.94 -1.78 22.60
N ILE A 71 -11.74 -1.20 22.46
CA ILE A 71 -11.51 0.13 21.89
C ILE A 71 -10.72 0.12 20.57
N GLY A 72 -10.23 -1.05 20.15
CA GLY A 72 -9.43 -1.20 18.93
C GLY A 72 -8.01 -0.65 19.06
N TRP A 73 -7.29 -0.70 17.95
CA TRP A 73 -5.93 -0.20 17.78
C TRP A 73 -5.83 1.34 17.67
N GLY A 74 -6.97 2.01 17.54
CA GLY A 74 -7.07 3.45 17.35
C GLY A 74 -7.47 3.84 15.92
N PRO A 75 -8.08 5.02 15.73
CA PRO A 75 -8.41 5.54 14.40
C PRO A 75 -7.18 5.59 13.49
N GLU A 76 -7.36 5.24 12.21
CA GLU A 76 -6.30 5.23 11.18
C GLU A 76 -5.12 4.27 11.44
N HIS A 77 -5.21 3.35 12.41
CA HIS A 77 -4.18 2.34 12.68
C HIS A 77 -4.40 0.99 11.97
N ALA A 78 -5.35 0.90 11.04
CA ALA A 78 -5.59 -0.34 10.29
C ALA A 78 -4.32 -0.86 9.62
N LEU A 79 -3.51 0.04 9.03
CA LEU A 79 -2.24 -0.30 8.41
C LEU A 79 -1.29 -0.99 9.40
N VAL A 80 -1.14 -0.50 10.62
CA VAL A 80 -0.23 -1.10 11.62
C VAL A 80 -0.77 -2.44 12.08
N ALA A 81 -2.04 -2.47 12.47
CA ALA A 81 -2.71 -3.63 13.01
C ALA A 81 -2.68 -4.82 12.02
N LEU A 82 -3.03 -4.58 10.75
CA LEU A 82 -3.05 -5.62 9.72
C LEU A 82 -1.64 -6.13 9.39
N ASN A 83 -0.64 -5.25 9.43
CA ASN A 83 0.73 -5.64 9.12
C ASN A 83 1.42 -6.34 10.29
N ALA A 84 1.05 -6.06 11.54
CA ALA A 84 1.47 -6.86 12.70
C ALA A 84 1.09 -8.34 12.55
N HIS A 85 -0.10 -8.59 12.01
CA HIS A 85 -0.62 -9.94 11.71
C HIS A 85 -0.49 -10.32 10.23
N TYR A 86 0.49 -9.74 9.54
CA TYR A 86 0.70 -10.01 8.13
C TYR A 86 0.86 -11.50 7.82
N ILE A 87 0.18 -11.95 6.75
CA ILE A 87 0.24 -13.32 6.27
C ILE A 87 1.17 -13.37 5.04
N PRO A 88 2.35 -14.01 5.12
CA PRO A 88 3.34 -14.05 4.04
C PRO A 88 2.83 -14.49 2.66
N GLY A 89 1.82 -15.37 2.62
CA GLY A 89 1.19 -15.80 1.36
C GLY A 89 0.53 -14.68 0.56
N TYR A 90 0.38 -13.49 1.13
CA TYR A 90 -0.14 -12.32 0.44
C TYR A 90 0.70 -11.90 -0.78
N LEU A 91 2.04 -12.00 -0.72
CA LEU A 91 2.93 -11.65 -1.84
C LEU A 91 2.76 -12.54 -3.09
N VAL A 92 2.01 -13.64 -3.01
CA VAL A 92 1.62 -14.43 -4.19
C VAL A 92 0.65 -13.65 -5.07
N TYR A 93 -0.17 -12.79 -4.46
CA TYR A 93 -1.28 -12.11 -5.10
C TYR A 93 -0.96 -10.64 -5.38
N GLU A 94 -0.34 -9.96 -4.43
CA GLU A 94 -0.13 -8.52 -4.48
C GLU A 94 1.09 -8.10 -3.65
N GLU A 95 1.86 -7.12 -4.14
CA GLU A 95 3.03 -6.56 -3.43
C GLU A 95 2.68 -5.33 -2.57
N ALA A 96 1.45 -4.82 -2.70
CA ALA A 96 1.00 -3.64 -1.97
C ALA A 96 0.86 -3.92 -0.46
N TRP A 97 0.97 -2.87 0.35
CA TRP A 97 0.73 -2.99 1.78
C TRP A 97 -0.77 -3.01 2.06
N PHE A 98 -1.21 -3.78 3.05
CA PHE A 98 -2.54 -3.60 3.62
C PHE A 98 -2.64 -2.20 4.21
N ASP A 99 -3.51 -1.39 3.64
CA ASP A 99 -3.89 -0.07 4.14
C ASP A 99 -5.27 -0.12 4.82
N ARG A 100 -6.19 -0.95 4.29
CA ARG A 100 -7.54 -1.21 4.82
C ARG A 100 -7.95 -2.66 4.68
N VAL A 101 -8.93 -3.07 5.50
CA VAL A 101 -9.49 -4.44 5.43
C VAL A 101 -10.37 -4.66 4.20
N HIS A 102 -10.87 -3.58 3.59
CA HIS A 102 -11.88 -3.61 2.52
C HIS A 102 -13.21 -4.27 2.93
N ASN A 103 -13.54 -4.14 4.21
CA ASN A 103 -14.81 -4.47 4.83
C ASN A 103 -15.03 -3.51 6.00
N ILE A 104 -16.04 -2.65 5.95
CA ILE A 104 -16.20 -1.58 6.94
C ILE A 104 -16.40 -2.11 8.37
N VAL A 105 -17.06 -3.26 8.54
CA VAL A 105 -17.32 -3.84 9.86
C VAL A 105 -16.00 -4.28 10.49
N ALA A 106 -15.18 -5.01 9.74
CA ALA A 106 -13.86 -5.42 10.20
C ALA A 106 -12.92 -4.22 10.40
N ASP A 107 -12.97 -3.21 9.51
CA ASP A 107 -12.17 -1.99 9.63
C ASP A 107 -12.50 -1.23 10.93
N VAL A 108 -13.79 -1.02 11.21
CA VAL A 108 -14.27 -0.38 12.46
C VAL A 108 -13.95 -1.25 13.67
N ALA A 109 -14.07 -2.58 13.57
CA ALA A 109 -13.73 -3.49 14.66
C ALA A 109 -12.25 -3.40 15.03
N VAL A 110 -11.35 -3.44 14.05
CA VAL A 110 -9.90 -3.33 14.28
C VAL A 110 -9.54 -1.95 14.84
N MET A 111 -10.05 -0.87 14.25
CA MET A 111 -9.64 0.48 14.65
C MET A 111 -10.32 0.98 15.93
N ARG A 112 -11.57 0.57 16.20
CA ARG A 112 -12.40 1.16 17.26
C ARG A 112 -13.06 0.14 18.20
N GLY A 113 -12.81 -1.16 17.98
CA GLY A 113 -13.34 -2.25 18.80
C GLY A 113 -14.86 -2.35 18.78
N ILE A 114 -15.38 -3.12 19.73
CA ILE A 114 -16.82 -3.30 19.96
C ILE A 114 -17.48 -1.96 20.31
N ALA A 115 -16.79 -1.08 21.05
CA ALA A 115 -17.33 0.25 21.38
C ALA A 115 -17.63 1.07 20.12
N GLY A 116 -16.69 1.10 19.17
CA GLY A 116 -16.88 1.77 17.88
C GLY A 116 -17.96 1.12 17.02
N LEU A 117 -18.02 -0.21 16.99
CA LEU A 117 -19.07 -0.93 16.26
C LEU A 117 -20.47 -0.58 16.79
N LEU A 118 -20.65 -0.60 18.11
CA LEU A 118 -21.93 -0.27 18.75
C LEU A 118 -22.30 1.20 18.55
N ALA A 119 -21.33 2.12 18.63
CA ALA A 119 -21.56 3.54 18.36
C ALA A 119 -21.98 3.77 16.90
N SER A 120 -21.25 3.20 15.94
CA SER A 120 -21.57 3.30 14.50
C SER A 120 -22.93 2.67 14.20
N ALA A 121 -23.18 1.45 14.68
CA ALA A 121 -24.46 0.77 14.49
C ALA A 121 -25.63 1.54 15.12
N GLY A 122 -25.42 2.13 16.30
CA GLY A 122 -26.41 2.96 16.98
C GLY A 122 -26.77 4.22 16.20
N MET A 123 -25.76 4.96 15.68
CA MET A 123 -25.99 6.16 14.86
C MET A 123 -26.75 5.83 13.56
N LEU A 124 -26.37 4.74 12.91
CA LEU A 124 -27.01 4.28 11.68
C LEU A 124 -28.45 3.82 11.94
N ALA A 125 -28.67 2.99 12.97
CA ALA A 125 -29.99 2.52 13.36
C ALA A 125 -30.91 3.68 13.77
N PHE A 126 -30.39 4.66 14.51
CA PHE A 126 -31.11 5.89 14.85
C PHE A 126 -31.54 6.64 13.59
N THR A 127 -30.61 6.90 12.67
CA THR A 127 -30.88 7.64 11.43
C THR A 127 -31.92 6.94 10.57
N VAL A 128 -31.74 5.64 10.32
CA VAL A 128 -32.69 4.82 9.56
C VAL A 128 -34.06 4.77 10.26
N GLY A 129 -34.06 4.63 11.58
CA GLY A 129 -35.27 4.63 12.40
C GLY A 129 -36.08 5.92 12.27
N VAL A 130 -35.43 7.08 12.42
CA VAL A 130 -36.05 8.40 12.29
C VAL A 130 -36.60 8.61 10.87
N LEU A 131 -35.80 8.32 9.84
CA LEU A 131 -36.23 8.50 8.45
C LEU A 131 -37.45 7.64 8.10
N PHE A 132 -37.47 6.36 8.49
CA PHE A 132 -38.64 5.51 8.24
C PHE A 132 -39.84 5.86 9.10
N ALA A 133 -39.65 6.28 10.36
CA ALA A 133 -40.73 6.76 11.21
C ALA A 133 -41.40 8.01 10.59
N ARG A 134 -40.60 9.01 10.21
CA ARG A 134 -41.06 10.23 9.55
C ARG A 134 -41.76 9.92 8.22
N SER A 135 -41.19 9.04 7.39
CA SER A 135 -41.79 8.64 6.12
C SER A 135 -43.17 7.98 6.29
N ARG A 136 -43.31 7.04 7.24
CA ARG A 136 -44.61 6.38 7.50
C ARG A 136 -45.68 7.37 7.95
N ARG A 137 -45.30 8.36 8.75
CA ARG A 137 -46.22 9.34 9.33
C ARG A 137 -46.68 10.37 8.29
N THR A 138 -45.74 10.89 7.50
CA THR A 138 -45.99 11.91 6.48
C THR A 138 -46.40 11.36 5.12
N LYS A 139 -46.29 10.03 4.93
CA LYS A 139 -46.39 9.36 3.62
C LYS A 139 -45.40 9.93 2.59
N ASN A 140 -44.29 10.54 3.03
CA ASN A 140 -43.25 11.05 2.16
C ASN A 140 -42.29 9.91 1.74
N TYR A 141 -42.45 9.45 0.51
CA TYR A 141 -41.61 8.38 -0.06
C TYR A 141 -40.16 8.80 -0.31
N GLY A 142 -39.87 10.10 -0.48
CA GLY A 142 -38.49 10.60 -0.61
C GLY A 142 -37.67 10.37 0.66
N VAL A 143 -38.27 10.55 1.83
CA VAL A 143 -37.60 10.26 3.12
C VAL A 143 -37.38 8.76 3.31
N ALA A 144 -38.32 7.91 2.86
CA ALA A 144 -38.12 6.47 2.83
C ALA A 144 -37.00 6.06 1.85
N ALA A 145 -36.92 6.69 0.68
CA ALA A 145 -35.87 6.46 -0.30
C ALA A 145 -34.49 6.83 0.28
N LEU A 146 -34.40 7.94 1.03
CA LEU A 146 -33.16 8.30 1.73
C LEU A 146 -32.76 7.26 2.78
N GLY A 147 -33.71 6.77 3.59
CA GLY A 147 -33.47 5.69 4.56
C GLY A 147 -33.04 4.38 3.88
N ALA A 148 -33.65 4.04 2.74
CA ALA A 148 -33.23 2.89 1.93
C ALA A 148 -31.83 3.10 1.31
N GLY A 149 -31.49 4.34 0.92
CA GLY A 149 -30.16 4.71 0.45
C GLY A 149 -29.07 4.49 1.50
N VAL A 150 -29.34 4.83 2.77
CA VAL A 150 -28.42 4.52 3.88
C VAL A 150 -28.21 3.01 4.02
N ILE A 151 -29.27 2.21 3.93
CA ILE A 151 -29.16 0.73 3.96
C ILE A 151 -28.35 0.21 2.77
N ALA A 152 -28.57 0.77 1.57
CA ALA A 152 -27.83 0.39 0.37
C ALA A 152 -26.34 0.71 0.51
N TYR A 153 -26.00 1.88 1.04
CA TYR A 153 -24.63 2.29 1.38
C TYR A 153 -23.98 1.30 2.36
N LEU A 154 -24.66 0.94 3.46
CA LEU A 154 -24.13 -0.05 4.42
C LEU A 154 -23.89 -1.42 3.78
N THR A 155 -24.79 -1.83 2.89
CA THR A 155 -24.66 -3.11 2.17
C THR A 155 -23.46 -3.09 1.23
N GLN A 156 -23.23 -1.96 0.55
CA GLN A 156 -22.08 -1.78 -0.34
C GLN A 156 -20.75 -1.75 0.43
N ASP A 157 -20.73 -1.16 1.62
CA ASP A 157 -19.53 -1.06 2.45
C ASP A 157 -19.12 -2.37 3.16
N LEU A 158 -19.97 -3.40 3.13
CA LEU A 158 -19.54 -4.77 3.50
C LEU A 158 -18.44 -5.30 2.57
N PHE A 159 -18.30 -4.73 1.37
CA PHE A 159 -17.30 -5.14 0.38
C PHE A 159 -16.33 -4.01 0.00
N PHE A 160 -16.35 -2.93 0.78
CA PHE A 160 -15.55 -1.73 0.57
C PHE A 160 -15.16 -1.07 1.90
N PHE A 161 -14.60 0.14 1.84
CA PHE A 161 -14.26 0.94 2.99
C PHE A 161 -14.68 2.39 2.78
N ASP A 162 -14.78 3.14 3.88
CA ASP A 162 -15.20 4.53 3.84
C ASP A 162 -14.16 5.45 3.24
N HIS A 163 -14.62 6.46 2.52
CA HIS A 163 -13.79 7.48 1.90
C HIS A 163 -14.39 8.87 2.17
N PRO A 164 -13.57 9.94 2.18
CA PRO A 164 -14.00 11.25 2.67
C PRO A 164 -15.27 11.82 2.00
N SER A 165 -15.47 11.57 0.70
CA SER A 165 -16.66 12.02 -0.02
C SER A 165 -17.93 11.32 0.44
N ALA A 166 -17.87 10.02 0.77
CA ALA A 166 -19.01 9.27 1.30
C ALA A 166 -19.37 9.75 2.71
N LEU A 167 -18.36 9.98 3.55
CA LEU A 167 -18.55 10.49 4.91
C LEU A 167 -19.21 11.87 4.95
N LEU A 168 -18.87 12.78 4.03
CA LEU A 168 -19.51 14.10 3.94
C LEU A 168 -21.03 13.97 3.73
N LEU A 169 -21.45 13.13 2.80
CA LEU A 169 -22.87 12.89 2.54
C LEU A 169 -23.54 12.20 3.73
N LEU A 170 -22.88 11.22 4.34
CA LEU A 170 -23.40 10.51 5.51
C LEU A 170 -23.62 11.46 6.70
N PHE A 171 -22.68 12.36 6.98
CA PHE A 171 -22.83 13.36 8.04
C PHE A 171 -23.95 14.37 7.74
N ALA A 172 -24.14 14.76 6.48
CA ALA A 172 -25.28 15.60 6.09
C ALA A 172 -26.62 14.88 6.36
N ILE A 173 -26.70 13.56 6.08
CA ILE A 173 -27.88 12.74 6.36
C ILE A 173 -28.10 12.61 7.88
N PHE A 174 -27.04 12.43 8.67
CA PHE A 174 -27.14 12.39 10.13
C PHE A 174 -27.67 13.70 10.70
N ALA A 175 -27.16 14.84 10.23
CA ALA A 175 -27.65 16.16 10.64
C ALA A 175 -29.13 16.36 10.24
N PHE A 176 -29.51 15.91 9.04
CA PHE A 176 -30.89 15.97 8.57
C PHE A 176 -31.83 15.09 9.42
N ALA A 177 -31.44 13.85 9.71
CA ALA A 177 -32.21 12.95 10.58
C ALA A 177 -32.32 13.50 12.00
N TRP A 178 -31.23 14.06 12.55
CA TRP A 178 -31.26 14.76 13.83
C TRP A 178 -32.28 15.90 13.82
N ARG A 179 -32.26 16.76 12.80
CA ARG A 179 -33.20 17.88 12.66
C ARG A 179 -34.66 17.41 12.60
N LEU A 180 -34.94 16.30 11.90
CA LEU A 180 -36.28 15.71 11.86
C LEU A 180 -36.70 15.12 13.20
N TRP A 181 -35.78 14.52 13.95
CA TRP A 181 -36.06 14.00 15.28
C TRP A 181 -36.32 15.14 16.29
N ASP A 182 -35.51 16.19 16.25
CA ASP A 182 -35.64 17.37 17.13
C ASP A 182 -36.97 18.10 16.91
N GLU A 183 -37.38 18.28 15.65
CA GLU A 183 -38.68 18.85 15.28
C GLU A 183 -39.86 18.08 15.88
N GLU A 184 -39.75 16.75 15.95
CA GLU A 184 -40.79 15.91 16.56
C GLU A 184 -40.81 16.07 18.07
N ARG A 185 -39.64 16.26 18.70
CA ARG A 185 -39.53 16.45 20.14
C ARG A 185 -39.94 17.86 20.57
N SER A 186 -39.58 18.90 19.82
CA SER A 186 -39.96 20.28 20.13
C SER A 186 -41.47 20.50 20.07
N VAL A 187 -42.17 19.76 19.19
CA VAL A 187 -43.65 19.74 19.13
C VAL A 187 -44.27 18.97 20.32
N LEU A 188 -43.51 18.09 20.99
CA LEU A 188 -43.95 17.36 22.19
C LEU A 188 -43.57 18.07 23.50
N GLU A 189 -42.53 18.92 23.50
CA GLU A 189 -42.02 19.67 24.65
C GLU A 189 -42.46 21.15 24.67
N GLU A 190 -43.55 21.51 23.99
CA GLU A 190 -44.12 22.87 23.94
C GLU A 190 -44.62 23.43 25.31
N GLY A 191 -44.20 22.84 26.42
CA GLY A 191 -44.34 23.40 27.76
C GLY A 191 -43.12 23.09 28.63
N LYS A 192 -42.39 24.15 29.02
CA LYS A 192 -41.18 24.20 29.88
C LYS A 192 -39.90 24.01 29.05
N ILE A 193 -39.11 25.05 28.78
CA ILE A 193 -38.32 25.81 29.76
C ILE A 193 -38.14 27.26 29.25
N ALA A 194 -38.63 28.24 30.01
CA ALA A 194 -38.18 29.62 29.87
C ALA A 194 -36.76 29.70 30.42
N LEU A 195 -35.74 29.64 29.55
CA LEU A 195 -34.37 29.93 29.92
C LEU A 195 -34.34 31.38 30.45
N GLN A 196 -34.13 31.54 31.75
CA GLN A 196 -33.93 32.86 32.35
C GLN A 196 -32.82 33.59 31.59
N ASN A 197 -33.10 34.84 31.23
CA ASN A 197 -32.35 35.66 30.29
C ASN A 197 -31.08 36.25 30.94
N ASP A 198 -30.28 35.41 31.61
CA ASP A 198 -29.07 35.82 32.32
C ASP A 198 -28.01 36.29 31.31
N SER A 199 -27.63 37.56 31.41
CA SER A 199 -26.61 38.18 30.57
C SER A 199 -25.25 37.49 30.69
N ARG A 200 -24.93 36.91 31.86
CA ARG A 200 -23.70 36.14 32.09
C ARG A 200 -23.71 34.82 31.34
N LEU A 201 -24.86 34.12 31.33
CA LEU A 201 -25.01 32.87 30.58
C LEU A 201 -24.94 33.10 29.07
N ARG A 202 -25.51 34.20 28.56
CA ARG A 202 -25.37 34.59 27.15
C ARG A 202 -23.93 34.92 26.78
N ALA A 203 -23.23 35.68 27.62
CA ALA A 203 -21.81 35.98 27.42
C ALA A 203 -20.95 34.71 27.43
N ALA A 204 -21.18 33.79 28.37
CA ALA A 204 -20.48 32.50 28.45
C ALA A 204 -20.74 31.64 27.20
N ARG A 205 -21.98 31.56 26.72
CA ARG A 205 -22.31 30.85 25.46
C ARG A 205 -21.66 31.49 24.24
N GLY A 206 -21.63 32.82 24.17
CA GLY A 206 -20.96 33.55 23.10
C GLY A 206 -19.46 33.31 23.08
N ALA A 207 -18.80 33.35 24.25
CA ALA A 207 -17.39 33.03 24.40
C ALA A 207 -17.08 31.57 24.03
N ALA A 208 -17.92 30.62 24.46
CA ALA A 208 -17.77 29.21 24.09
C ALA A 208 -17.92 29.00 22.58
N ALA A 209 -18.92 29.63 21.95
CA ALA A 209 -19.13 29.57 20.51
C ALA A 209 -17.94 30.18 19.75
N ALA A 210 -17.41 31.32 20.20
CA ALA A 210 -16.23 31.94 19.62
C ALA A 210 -14.97 31.06 19.78
N ALA A 211 -14.80 30.41 20.93
CA ALA A 211 -13.70 29.48 21.16
C ALA A 211 -13.80 28.24 20.26
N VAL A 212 -14.99 27.65 20.13
CA VAL A 212 -15.24 26.52 19.22
C VAL A 212 -15.04 26.93 17.77
N GLY A 213 -15.53 28.11 17.37
CA GLY A 213 -15.31 28.67 16.04
C GLY A 213 -13.82 28.92 15.75
N GLY A 214 -13.09 29.49 16.72
CA GLY A 214 -11.65 29.71 16.63
C GLY A 214 -10.87 28.41 16.51
N LEU A 215 -11.22 27.39 17.30
CA LEU A 215 -10.64 26.05 17.21
C LEU A 215 -10.94 25.42 15.84
N ALA A 216 -12.17 25.52 15.33
CA ALA A 216 -12.53 24.99 14.03
C ALA A 216 -11.73 25.66 12.90
N VAL A 217 -11.58 26.99 12.93
CA VAL A 217 -10.74 27.74 11.98
C VAL A 217 -9.28 27.29 12.08
N TYR A 218 -8.73 27.19 13.29
CA TYR A 218 -7.37 26.71 13.51
C TYR A 218 -7.16 25.30 12.94
N LEU A 219 -8.09 24.38 13.20
CA LEU A 219 -8.05 23.02 12.65
C LEU A 219 -8.11 23.04 11.13
N ILE A 220 -9.04 23.78 10.52
CA ILE A 220 -9.11 23.93 9.05
C ILE A 220 -7.79 24.45 8.49
N VAL A 221 -7.20 25.47 9.11
CA VAL A 221 -5.92 26.02 8.65
C VAL A 221 -4.81 24.97 8.74
N MET A 222 -4.69 24.28 9.87
CA MET A 222 -3.57 23.35 10.12
C MET A 222 -3.73 21.97 9.47
N THR A 223 -4.96 21.51 9.20
CA THR A 223 -5.23 20.19 8.62
C THR A 223 -5.65 20.24 7.15
N ALA A 224 -6.06 21.40 6.63
CA ALA A 224 -6.44 21.55 5.22
C ALA A 224 -5.61 22.62 4.50
N VAL A 225 -5.62 23.87 4.95
CA VAL A 225 -5.02 24.99 4.19
C VAL A 225 -3.50 24.87 4.09
N VAL A 226 -2.80 24.72 5.21
CA VAL A 226 -1.33 24.61 5.24
C VAL A 226 -0.86 23.32 4.54
N PRO A 227 -1.44 22.12 4.82
CA PRO A 227 -1.12 20.91 4.07
C PRO A 227 -1.32 21.04 2.57
N LEU A 228 -2.43 21.65 2.12
CA LEU A 228 -2.70 21.85 0.70
C LEU A 228 -1.65 22.77 0.07
N ALA A 229 -1.27 23.86 0.74
CA ALA A 229 -0.21 24.74 0.27
C ALA A 229 1.14 24.01 0.16
N GLN A 230 1.52 23.23 1.18
CA GLN A 230 2.74 22.40 1.18
C GLN A 230 2.74 21.38 0.03
N LEU A 231 1.64 20.64 -0.16
CA LEU A 231 1.52 19.62 -1.21
C LEU A 231 1.46 20.23 -2.62
N TRP A 232 0.74 21.33 -2.79
CA TRP A 232 0.64 22.04 -4.07
C TRP A 232 2.01 22.55 -4.52
N TRP A 233 2.72 23.23 -3.61
CA TRP A 233 4.09 23.69 -3.87
C TRP A 233 5.01 22.52 -4.19
N TYR A 234 4.96 21.44 -3.40
CA TYR A 234 5.79 20.26 -3.60
C TYR A 234 5.58 19.67 -4.98
N SER A 235 4.33 19.51 -5.38
CA SER A 235 3.93 18.95 -6.67
C SER A 235 4.41 19.82 -7.84
N TRP A 236 4.37 21.14 -7.68
CA TRP A 236 4.85 22.09 -8.70
C TRP A 236 6.37 22.03 -8.87
N LYS A 237 7.10 22.09 -7.75
CA LYS A 237 8.56 22.27 -7.74
C LYS A 237 9.34 21.00 -8.05
N THR A 238 8.72 19.85 -7.80
CA THR A 238 9.27 18.56 -8.23
C THR A 238 8.86 18.17 -9.65
N GLY A 239 7.98 18.96 -10.30
CA GLY A 239 7.47 18.68 -11.64
C GLY A 239 6.50 17.49 -11.69
N ILE A 240 5.98 17.02 -10.56
CA ILE A 240 4.91 16.01 -10.51
C ILE A 240 3.67 16.53 -11.26
N ALA A 241 3.30 17.79 -11.05
CA ALA A 241 2.13 18.40 -11.69
C ALA A 241 2.28 18.60 -13.21
N THR A 242 3.52 18.68 -13.71
CA THR A 242 3.82 18.98 -15.12
C THR A 242 4.26 17.76 -15.92
N GLY A 243 4.41 16.60 -15.29
CA GLY A 243 4.94 15.38 -15.92
C GLY A 243 6.45 15.39 -16.20
N ASN A 244 7.09 16.56 -16.10
CA ASN A 244 8.53 16.75 -16.26
C ASN A 244 9.22 16.67 -14.90
N LYS A 245 9.48 15.45 -14.41
CA LYS A 245 10.23 15.24 -13.17
C LYS A 245 11.66 15.77 -13.32
N VAL A 246 11.90 16.99 -12.85
CA VAL A 246 13.23 17.61 -12.84
C VAL A 246 13.64 17.87 -11.39
N VAL A 247 14.64 17.13 -10.91
CA VAL A 247 15.20 17.35 -9.57
C VAL A 247 16.14 18.56 -9.62
N ARG A 248 15.63 19.75 -9.34
CA ARG A 248 16.45 20.96 -9.15
C ARG A 248 16.96 21.03 -7.71
N GLY A 249 17.97 20.23 -7.40
CA GLY A 249 18.36 19.98 -6.00
C GLY A 249 18.73 21.22 -5.19
N ALA A 250 19.39 22.22 -5.78
CA ALA A 250 19.74 23.47 -5.09
C ALA A 250 18.51 24.35 -4.81
N GLU A 251 17.55 24.39 -5.73
CA GLU A 251 16.29 25.12 -5.56
C GLU A 251 15.44 24.44 -4.48
N LEU A 252 15.29 23.12 -4.56
CA LEU A 252 14.51 22.34 -3.60
C LEU A 252 15.09 22.45 -2.19
N LEU A 253 16.42 22.41 -2.06
CA LEU A 253 17.12 22.51 -0.79
C LEU A 253 16.83 23.83 -0.04
N ARG A 254 16.75 24.96 -0.77
CA ARG A 254 16.47 26.28 -0.18
C ARG A 254 15.07 26.38 0.43
N GLU A 255 14.17 25.55 -0.05
CA GLU A 255 12.73 25.64 0.23
C GLU A 255 12.27 24.59 1.27
N LEU A 256 13.14 23.61 1.59
CA LEU A 256 12.87 22.61 2.61
C LEU A 256 12.44 23.17 3.97
N PRO A 257 12.99 24.30 4.48
CA PRO A 257 12.56 24.84 5.78
C PRO A 257 11.07 25.19 5.82
N TRP A 258 10.55 25.81 4.75
CA TRP A 258 9.12 26.10 4.60
C TRP A 258 8.31 24.83 4.30
N LEU A 259 8.86 23.93 3.50
CA LEU A 259 8.17 22.70 3.12
C LEU A 259 7.95 21.77 4.32
N PHE A 260 8.90 21.75 5.26
CA PHE A 260 8.86 20.89 6.44
C PHE A 260 8.31 21.57 7.70
N SER A 261 7.96 22.86 7.63
CA SER A 261 7.45 23.65 8.76
C SER A 261 6.29 24.57 8.35
N PRO A 262 5.19 24.64 9.13
CA PRO A 262 4.96 23.91 10.37
C PRO A 262 4.77 22.41 10.13
N TYR A 263 4.96 21.62 11.18
CA TYR A 263 4.75 20.17 11.12
C TYR A 263 3.26 19.87 11.08
N THR A 264 2.76 19.43 9.92
CA THR A 264 1.34 19.08 9.68
C THR A 264 1.14 17.58 9.46
N VAL A 265 -0.11 17.16 9.27
CA VAL A 265 -0.49 15.75 9.04
C VAL A 265 0.12 15.13 7.77
N VAL A 266 0.51 15.94 6.77
CA VAL A 266 1.08 15.45 5.50
C VAL A 266 2.59 15.24 5.55
N GLN A 267 3.26 15.71 6.61
CA GLN A 267 4.72 15.72 6.69
C GLN A 267 5.40 14.35 6.56
N PRO A 268 4.88 13.25 7.16
CA PRO A 268 5.48 11.93 6.97
C PRO A 268 5.49 11.50 5.50
N GLU A 269 4.34 11.61 4.83
CA GLU A 269 4.19 11.24 3.43
C GLU A 269 4.97 12.16 2.50
N LEU A 270 5.02 13.47 2.80
CA LEU A 270 5.79 14.44 2.03
C LEU A 270 7.30 14.11 2.08
N ARG A 271 7.83 13.80 3.26
CA ARG A 271 9.25 13.44 3.45
C ARG A 271 9.57 12.09 2.84
N ARG A 272 8.69 11.10 2.99
CA ARG A 272 8.82 9.78 2.34
C ARG A 272 8.85 9.94 0.82
N SER A 273 7.87 10.64 0.25
CA SER A 273 7.77 10.90 -1.18
C SER A 273 9.00 11.63 -1.75
N LEU A 274 9.55 12.61 -1.01
CA LEU A 274 10.80 13.26 -1.39
C LEU A 274 11.95 12.26 -1.45
N VAL A 275 12.13 11.41 -0.43
CA VAL A 275 13.21 10.42 -0.42
C VAL A 275 13.02 9.38 -1.52
N ASP A 276 11.82 8.85 -1.71
CA ASP A 276 11.49 7.91 -2.79
C ASP A 276 11.85 8.51 -4.17
N MET A 277 11.53 9.79 -4.39
CA MET A 277 11.89 10.51 -5.61
C MET A 277 13.41 10.66 -5.78
N LEU A 278 14.14 10.97 -4.72
CA LEU A 278 15.59 11.11 -4.75
C LEU A 278 16.27 9.76 -5.02
N VAL A 279 15.77 8.66 -4.46
CA VAL A 279 16.24 7.30 -4.74
C VAL A 279 15.96 6.94 -6.21
N ALA A 280 14.71 7.09 -6.67
CA ALA A 280 14.31 6.76 -8.03
C ALA A 280 15.04 7.62 -9.10
N GLY A 281 15.32 8.88 -8.79
CA GLY A 281 16.06 9.81 -9.65
C GLY A 281 17.57 9.60 -9.67
N GLY A 282 18.10 8.68 -8.86
CA GLY A 282 19.52 8.41 -8.74
C GLY A 282 20.31 9.56 -8.08
N ALA A 283 19.66 10.36 -7.23
CA ALA A 283 20.28 11.51 -6.59
C ALA A 283 21.34 11.08 -5.56
N PHE A 284 21.15 9.92 -4.91
CA PHE A 284 22.09 9.39 -3.93
C PHE A 284 23.46 9.02 -4.52
N GLN A 285 23.53 8.73 -5.83
CA GLN A 285 24.78 8.38 -6.51
C GLN A 285 25.51 9.61 -7.07
N ARG A 286 24.91 10.81 -6.98
CA ARG A 286 25.48 12.05 -7.53
C ARG A 286 25.93 13.00 -6.41
N ARG A 287 27.21 13.38 -6.43
CA ARG A 287 27.82 14.22 -5.38
C ARG A 287 27.14 15.58 -5.22
N GLU A 288 26.61 16.15 -6.29
CA GLU A 288 25.89 17.44 -6.29
C GLU A 288 24.63 17.44 -5.40
N PHE A 289 24.00 16.28 -5.17
CA PHE A 289 22.80 16.15 -4.34
C PHE A 289 23.10 15.64 -2.92
N ALA A 290 24.37 15.50 -2.53
CA ALA A 290 24.74 14.98 -1.21
C ALA A 290 24.14 15.79 -0.03
N PRO A 291 24.08 17.13 -0.04
CA PRO A 291 23.42 17.89 1.03
C PRO A 291 21.91 17.60 1.09
N LEU A 292 21.25 17.57 -0.06
CA LEU A 292 19.81 17.35 -0.18
C LEU A 292 19.40 15.96 0.31
N THR A 293 20.10 14.91 -0.15
CA THR A 293 19.82 13.53 0.25
C THR A 293 20.02 13.31 1.74
N LYS A 294 21.07 13.90 2.34
CA LYS A 294 21.30 13.82 3.80
C LYS A 294 20.20 14.53 4.60
N ILE A 295 19.80 15.74 4.20
CA ILE A 295 18.76 16.50 4.89
C ILE A 295 17.40 15.82 4.73
N ALA A 296 17.05 15.37 3.53
CA ALA A 296 15.80 14.65 3.29
C ALA A 296 15.73 13.35 4.10
N THR A 297 16.83 12.60 4.15
CA THR A 297 16.91 11.35 4.96
C THR A 297 16.80 11.64 6.46
N ALA A 298 17.45 12.70 6.95
CA ALA A 298 17.34 13.10 8.36
C ALA A 298 15.92 13.54 8.73
N ALA A 299 15.25 14.30 7.85
CA ALA A 299 13.87 14.71 8.05
C ALA A 299 12.91 13.50 8.02
N LEU A 300 13.13 12.54 7.11
CA LEU A 300 12.35 11.30 7.10
C LEU A 300 12.60 10.48 8.37
N ALA A 301 13.83 10.42 8.86
CA ALA A 301 14.15 9.75 10.13
C ALA A 301 13.36 10.37 11.29
N GLU A 302 13.32 11.70 11.38
CA GLU A 302 12.51 12.40 12.38
C GLU A 302 11.01 12.01 12.27
N ALA A 303 10.46 11.97 11.06
CA ALA A 303 9.07 11.57 10.85
C ALA A 303 8.80 10.11 11.23
N ALA A 304 9.68 9.20 10.82
CA ALA A 304 9.57 7.76 11.09
C ALA A 304 9.59 7.49 12.60
N TRP A 305 10.50 8.11 13.35
CA TRP A 305 10.58 7.92 14.80
C TRP A 305 9.44 8.60 15.56
N ARG A 306 8.95 9.77 15.11
CA ARG A 306 7.75 10.40 15.67
C ARG A 306 6.49 9.54 15.48
N GLN A 307 6.44 8.75 14.42
CA GLN A 307 5.30 7.89 14.06
C GLN A 307 5.67 6.40 14.05
N GLN A 308 6.59 6.00 14.93
CA GLN A 308 7.14 4.64 14.92
C GLN A 308 6.08 3.55 15.06
N ASN A 309 4.92 3.85 15.65
CA ASN A 309 3.81 2.92 15.84
C ASN A 309 2.65 3.13 14.85
N TYR A 310 2.83 3.95 13.82
CA TYR A 310 1.75 4.42 12.93
C TYR A 310 1.94 4.03 11.46
N ASP A 311 3.17 4.13 10.94
CA ASP A 311 3.44 3.78 9.54
C ASP A 311 4.78 3.04 9.38
N PRO A 312 4.76 1.70 9.47
CA PRO A 312 5.91 0.84 9.17
C PRO A 312 6.56 1.06 7.80
N ARG A 313 5.90 1.69 6.83
CA ARG A 313 6.46 1.96 5.49
C ARG A 313 7.52 3.05 5.53
N LEU A 314 7.42 4.00 6.48
CA LEU A 314 8.45 5.03 6.65
C LEU A 314 9.81 4.42 6.95
N PHE A 315 9.84 3.32 7.70
CA PHE A 315 11.07 2.59 8.01
C PHE A 315 11.65 1.87 6.79
N LEU A 316 10.83 1.40 5.84
CA LEU A 316 11.33 0.85 4.57
C LEU A 316 12.10 1.91 3.78
N THR A 317 11.43 3.02 3.43
CA THR A 317 12.05 4.10 2.65
C THR A 317 13.27 4.66 3.36
N LEU A 318 13.21 4.81 4.69
CA LEU A 318 14.35 5.28 5.48
C LEU A 318 15.53 4.32 5.43
N ALA A 319 15.29 3.02 5.53
CA ALA A 319 16.33 2.01 5.44
C ALA A 319 16.94 1.92 4.04
N GLU A 320 16.14 2.07 2.98
CA GLU A 320 16.64 2.18 1.60
C GLU A 320 17.58 3.38 1.46
N ALA A 321 17.17 4.56 1.95
CA ALA A 321 18.01 5.75 1.93
C ALA A 321 19.31 5.57 2.73
N TYR A 322 19.25 4.92 3.88
CA TYR A 322 20.43 4.57 4.66
C TYR A 322 21.33 3.55 3.97
N ASN A 323 20.79 2.59 3.24
CA ASN A 323 21.58 1.66 2.42
C ASN A 323 22.30 2.40 1.29
N GLU A 324 21.63 3.32 0.62
CA GLU A 324 22.25 4.14 -0.44
C GLU A 324 23.38 5.04 0.10
N LEU A 325 23.16 5.73 1.22
CA LEU A 325 24.22 6.49 1.89
C LEU A 325 25.35 5.57 2.42
N GLY A 326 24.97 4.37 2.86
CA GLY A 326 25.84 3.34 3.42
C GLY A 326 26.90 2.83 2.45
N LYS A 327 26.65 2.91 1.14
CA LYS A 327 27.64 2.60 0.08
C LYS A 327 28.88 3.49 0.12
N HIS A 328 28.78 4.66 0.76
CA HIS A 328 29.87 5.62 0.90
C HIS A 328 30.29 5.88 2.36
N ASP A 329 29.40 5.62 3.32
CA ASP A 329 29.65 5.81 4.75
C ASP A 329 28.96 4.73 5.58
N ALA A 330 29.74 3.77 6.05
CA ALA A 330 29.26 2.58 6.75
C ALA A 330 28.44 2.89 8.02
N ARG A 331 28.54 4.10 8.59
CA ARG A 331 27.70 4.51 9.74
C ARG A 331 26.21 4.49 9.41
N PHE A 332 25.84 4.76 8.16
CA PHE A 332 24.44 4.67 7.73
C PHE A 332 23.96 3.22 7.62
N LEU A 333 24.83 2.24 7.36
CA LEU A 333 24.44 0.83 7.36
C LEU A 333 24.01 0.36 8.76
N ALA A 334 24.68 0.83 9.81
CA ALA A 334 24.29 0.57 11.20
C ALA A 334 22.92 1.17 11.53
N ARG A 335 22.65 2.41 11.10
CA ARG A 335 21.32 3.04 11.26
C ARG A 335 20.23 2.31 10.45
N GLY A 336 20.54 1.88 9.24
CA GLY A 336 19.64 1.07 8.41
C GLY A 336 19.25 -0.24 9.11
N LYS A 337 20.22 -0.92 9.74
CA LYS A 337 19.97 -2.13 10.53
C LYS A 337 19.01 -1.86 11.69
N GLU A 338 19.30 -0.85 12.51
CA GLU A 338 18.48 -0.47 13.67
C GLU A 338 17.03 -0.21 13.27
N VAL A 339 16.83 0.57 12.19
CA VAL A 339 15.52 0.88 11.62
C VAL A 339 14.78 -0.39 11.18
N LEU A 340 15.46 -1.29 10.46
CA LEU A 340 14.84 -2.53 9.97
C LEU A 340 14.52 -3.51 11.10
N GLU A 341 15.35 -3.55 12.14
CA GLU A 341 15.05 -4.33 13.34
C GLU A 341 13.84 -3.76 14.10
N ALA A 342 13.69 -2.43 14.18
CA ALA A 342 12.48 -1.81 14.70
C ALA A 342 11.25 -2.15 13.85
N ALA A 343 11.36 -2.07 12.53
CA ALA A 343 10.27 -2.39 11.62
C ALA A 343 9.84 -3.88 11.72
N ARG A 344 10.79 -4.80 11.88
CA ARG A 344 10.52 -6.23 12.11
C ARG A 344 9.83 -6.53 13.44
N ARG A 345 10.00 -5.69 14.46
CA ARG A 345 9.22 -5.83 15.70
C ARG A 345 7.75 -5.49 15.49
N LEU A 346 7.45 -4.54 14.60
CA LEU A 346 6.09 -4.14 14.27
C LEU A 346 5.39 -5.14 13.36
N ALA A 347 6.11 -5.69 12.38
CA ALA A 347 5.54 -6.66 11.43
C ALA A 347 6.53 -7.80 11.14
N PRO A 348 6.63 -8.80 12.04
CA PRO A 348 7.70 -9.80 12.05
C PRO A 348 7.67 -10.77 10.87
N LYS A 349 6.54 -10.90 10.19
CA LYS A 349 6.34 -11.79 9.04
C LYS A 349 6.48 -11.06 7.69
N ARG A 350 6.75 -9.74 7.68
CA ARG A 350 6.92 -8.98 6.44
C ARG A 350 8.23 -9.30 5.76
N GLN A 351 8.13 -9.98 4.62
CA GLN A 351 9.28 -10.48 3.85
C GLN A 351 10.15 -9.35 3.29
N ASP A 352 9.59 -8.17 3.02
CA ASP A 352 10.33 -7.00 2.52
C ASP A 352 11.41 -6.53 3.51
N TYR A 353 11.14 -6.62 4.81
CA TYR A 353 12.14 -6.29 5.83
C TYR A 353 13.30 -7.27 5.87
N TYR A 354 13.03 -8.56 5.65
CA TYR A 354 14.10 -9.56 5.54
C TYR A 354 14.97 -9.30 4.32
N ALA A 355 14.35 -9.02 3.17
CA ALA A 355 15.08 -8.71 1.95
C ALA A 355 15.94 -7.45 2.10
N LEU A 356 15.36 -6.35 2.60
CA LEU A 356 16.08 -5.09 2.73
C LEU A 356 17.18 -5.16 3.80
N LEU A 357 16.96 -5.90 4.89
CA LEU A 357 17.98 -6.17 5.90
C LEU A 357 19.07 -7.06 5.34
N ALA A 358 18.74 -8.08 4.55
CA ALA A 358 19.71 -8.93 3.89
C ALA A 358 20.63 -8.12 2.96
N PHE A 359 20.08 -7.23 2.13
CA PHE A 359 20.90 -6.32 1.30
C PHE A 359 21.74 -5.36 2.15
N ASN A 360 21.21 -4.83 3.24
CA ASN A 360 21.97 -3.99 4.19
C ASN A 360 23.16 -4.75 4.79
N ARG A 361 22.97 -6.01 5.21
CA ARG A 361 24.02 -6.88 5.75
C ARG A 361 25.07 -7.24 4.68
N LEU A 362 24.62 -7.47 3.46
CA LEU A 362 25.53 -7.70 2.33
C LEU A 362 26.42 -6.49 2.06
N LEU A 363 25.86 -5.27 2.08
CA LEU A 363 26.62 -4.01 1.97
C LEU A 363 27.62 -3.82 3.12
N ALA A 364 27.32 -4.36 4.31
CA ALA A 364 28.24 -4.36 5.45
C ALA A 364 29.34 -5.45 5.36
N GLY A 365 29.33 -6.28 4.31
CA GLY A 365 30.26 -7.39 4.14
C GLY A 365 29.87 -8.68 4.89
N GLU A 366 28.73 -8.69 5.59
CA GLU A 366 28.24 -9.79 6.40
C GLU A 366 27.45 -10.80 5.54
N LYS A 367 28.15 -11.49 4.64
CA LYS A 367 27.56 -12.31 3.56
C LYS A 367 26.70 -13.48 4.06
N GLU A 368 27.20 -14.25 5.02
CA GLU A 368 26.50 -15.41 5.56
C GLU A 368 25.19 -14.99 6.23
N GLN A 369 25.24 -13.89 6.99
CA GLN A 369 24.05 -13.33 7.62
C GLN A 369 23.06 -12.79 6.59
N ALA A 370 23.54 -12.12 5.53
CA ALA A 370 22.69 -11.65 4.44
C ALA A 370 21.92 -12.82 3.77
N VAL A 371 22.62 -13.90 3.43
CA VAL A 371 22.00 -15.09 2.81
C VAL A 371 21.00 -15.75 3.77
N ALA A 372 21.34 -15.89 5.06
CA ALA A 372 20.44 -16.46 6.06
C ALA A 372 19.13 -15.65 6.20
N LEU A 373 19.22 -14.32 6.21
CA LEU A 373 18.05 -13.43 6.26
C LEU A 373 17.18 -13.55 5.01
N ALA A 374 17.78 -13.56 3.82
CA ALA A 374 17.03 -13.71 2.57
C ALA A 374 16.31 -15.06 2.49
N ARG A 375 16.97 -16.15 2.91
CA ARG A 375 16.36 -17.49 3.01
C ARG A 375 15.22 -17.53 4.02
N THR A 376 15.36 -16.83 5.16
CA THR A 376 14.27 -16.69 6.13
C THR A 376 13.06 -16.01 5.49
N GLY A 377 13.29 -14.94 4.71
CA GLY A 377 12.25 -14.29 3.92
C GLY A 377 11.53 -15.27 3.00
N VAL A 378 12.24 -16.09 2.23
CA VAL A 378 11.63 -17.11 1.35
C VAL A 378 10.88 -18.19 2.13
N ALA A 379 11.42 -18.64 3.27
CA ALA A 379 10.83 -19.70 4.08
C ALA A 379 9.43 -19.33 4.65
N LEU A 380 9.15 -18.04 4.85
CA LEU A 380 7.85 -17.56 5.33
C LEU A 380 6.70 -17.82 4.35
N ALA A 381 6.97 -17.75 3.04
CA ALA A 381 6.03 -18.15 1.98
C ALA A 381 6.83 -18.62 0.77
N PRO A 382 7.12 -19.93 0.67
CA PRO A 382 7.98 -20.45 -0.39
C PRO A 382 7.44 -20.23 -1.79
N THR A 383 6.13 -20.05 -1.98
CA THR A 383 5.52 -19.82 -3.30
C THR A 383 5.51 -18.35 -3.72
N ALA A 384 5.89 -17.41 -2.83
CA ALA A 384 5.89 -15.99 -3.15
C ALA A 384 7.03 -15.64 -4.13
N PRO A 385 6.74 -14.98 -5.26
CA PRO A 385 7.73 -14.69 -6.29
C PRO A 385 8.76 -13.64 -5.84
N ARG A 386 8.31 -12.57 -5.17
CA ARG A 386 9.15 -11.41 -4.79
C ARG A 386 10.31 -11.77 -3.84
N PRO A 387 10.10 -12.55 -2.76
CA PRO A 387 11.20 -13.00 -1.89
C PRO A 387 12.21 -13.89 -2.61
N ARG A 388 11.77 -14.75 -3.55
CA ARG A 388 12.67 -15.59 -4.36
C ARG A 388 13.52 -14.76 -5.31
N LEU A 389 12.94 -13.74 -5.94
CA LEU A 389 13.68 -12.80 -6.78
C LEU A 389 14.79 -12.12 -5.97
N ASN A 390 14.44 -11.60 -4.78
CA ASN A 390 15.38 -10.96 -3.88
C ASN A 390 16.49 -11.92 -3.43
N LEU A 391 16.16 -13.18 -3.11
CA LEU A 391 17.14 -14.20 -2.76
C LEU A 391 18.09 -14.50 -3.93
N GLY A 392 17.57 -14.72 -5.14
CA GLY A 392 18.39 -14.97 -6.32
C GLY A 392 19.38 -13.84 -6.60
N ILE A 393 18.90 -12.59 -6.62
CA ILE A 393 19.77 -11.40 -6.79
C ILE A 393 20.80 -11.31 -5.67
N LEU A 394 20.39 -11.54 -4.42
CA LEU A 394 21.29 -11.45 -3.26
C LEU A 394 22.38 -12.53 -3.29
N LEU A 395 22.03 -13.77 -3.65
CA LEU A 395 22.99 -14.87 -3.79
C LEU A 395 24.04 -14.55 -4.86
N ALA A 396 23.63 -14.01 -6.01
CA ALA A 396 24.57 -13.59 -7.05
C ALA A 396 25.59 -12.56 -6.51
N LEU A 397 25.11 -11.57 -5.76
CA LEU A 397 25.93 -10.50 -5.19
C LEU A 397 26.76 -10.95 -3.97
N ALA A 398 26.35 -12.00 -3.26
CA ALA A 398 27.09 -12.56 -2.13
C ALA A 398 28.44 -13.18 -2.57
N GLY A 399 28.50 -13.71 -3.80
CA GLY A 399 29.74 -14.10 -4.47
C GLY A 399 29.72 -15.52 -5.05
N LYS A 400 30.85 -15.91 -5.64
CA LYS A 400 31.01 -17.14 -6.46
C LYS A 400 30.46 -18.41 -5.83
N THR A 401 30.67 -18.59 -4.52
CA THR A 401 30.17 -19.75 -3.76
C THR A 401 28.65 -19.94 -3.89
N TYR A 402 27.90 -18.86 -4.12
CA TYR A 402 26.43 -18.86 -4.18
C TYR A 402 25.87 -18.77 -5.61
N TRP A 403 26.71 -18.62 -6.64
CA TRP A 403 26.24 -18.40 -8.03
C TRP A 403 25.41 -19.55 -8.58
N ASN A 404 25.81 -20.79 -8.32
CA ASN A 404 25.03 -21.96 -8.74
C ASN A 404 23.64 -22.02 -8.07
N GLU A 405 23.52 -21.59 -6.82
CA GLU A 405 22.23 -21.48 -6.14
C GLU A 405 21.40 -20.33 -6.70
N SER A 406 22.03 -19.17 -6.91
CA SER A 406 21.41 -18.02 -7.55
C SER A 406 20.78 -18.38 -8.90
N LEU A 407 21.52 -19.08 -9.77
CA LEU A 407 21.03 -19.48 -11.09
C LEU A 407 19.80 -20.39 -10.96
N ARG A 408 19.83 -21.38 -10.07
CA ARG A 408 18.70 -22.28 -9.83
C ARG A 408 17.45 -21.55 -9.31
N GLU A 409 17.63 -20.60 -8.38
CA GLU A 409 16.51 -19.84 -7.82
C GLU A 409 15.86 -18.93 -8.87
N LEU A 410 16.68 -18.21 -9.65
CA LEU A 410 16.17 -17.36 -10.73
C LEU A 410 15.50 -18.18 -11.82
N ASP A 411 16.07 -19.32 -12.20
CA ASP A 411 15.53 -20.21 -13.23
C ASP A 411 14.12 -20.71 -12.87
N ARG A 412 13.97 -21.30 -11.68
CA ARG A 412 12.68 -21.79 -11.16
C ARG A 412 11.64 -20.69 -11.01
N LEU A 413 12.07 -19.49 -10.61
CA LEU A 413 11.18 -18.35 -10.49
C LEU A 413 10.65 -17.94 -11.86
N ILE A 414 11.51 -17.84 -12.86
CA ILE A 414 11.11 -17.49 -14.23
C ILE A 414 10.15 -18.55 -14.79
N GLU A 415 10.30 -19.83 -14.48
CA GLU A 415 9.35 -20.85 -14.95
C GLU A 415 7.94 -20.70 -14.37
N SER A 416 7.83 -20.21 -13.14
CA SER A 416 6.57 -20.17 -12.38
C SER A 416 5.90 -18.79 -12.33
N TYR A 417 6.59 -17.72 -12.71
CA TYR A 417 6.11 -16.34 -12.59
C TYR A 417 6.45 -15.50 -13.83
N ARG A 418 5.51 -14.63 -14.24
CA ARG A 418 5.65 -13.75 -15.41
C ARG A 418 5.47 -12.25 -15.10
N GLY A 419 5.03 -11.89 -13.89
CA GLY A 419 4.66 -10.52 -13.52
C GLY A 419 5.82 -9.57 -13.21
N PHE A 420 7.00 -9.76 -13.82
CA PHE A 420 8.18 -8.96 -13.52
C PHE A 420 8.08 -7.53 -14.05
N SER A 421 8.57 -6.57 -13.28
CA SER A 421 8.77 -5.20 -13.76
C SER A 421 10.03 -5.10 -14.64
N LEU A 422 10.14 -4.04 -15.45
CA LEU A 422 11.37 -3.74 -16.20
C LEU A 422 12.58 -3.56 -15.26
N GLY A 423 12.36 -3.05 -14.04
CA GLY A 423 13.39 -2.93 -13.02
C GLY A 423 13.92 -4.29 -12.57
N ASP A 424 13.04 -5.26 -12.38
CA ASP A 424 13.39 -6.63 -12.00
C ASP A 424 14.19 -7.32 -13.10
N VAL A 425 13.74 -7.20 -14.35
CA VAL A 425 14.46 -7.73 -15.52
C VAL A 425 15.86 -7.12 -15.60
N ARG A 426 15.99 -5.79 -15.45
CA ARG A 426 17.29 -5.12 -15.44
C ARG A 426 18.20 -5.63 -14.32
N ASN A 427 17.66 -5.82 -13.11
CA ASN A 427 18.44 -6.33 -11.98
C ASN A 427 18.92 -7.76 -12.23
N MET A 428 18.07 -8.65 -12.77
CA MET A 428 18.45 -10.01 -13.15
C MET A 428 19.56 -10.00 -14.21
N VAL A 429 19.40 -9.20 -15.27
CA VAL A 429 20.39 -9.09 -16.35
C VAL A 429 21.73 -8.59 -15.82
N ASN A 430 21.73 -7.60 -14.91
CA ASN A 430 22.96 -7.08 -14.31
C ASN A 430 23.72 -8.17 -13.53
N VAL A 431 23.02 -8.94 -12.69
CA VAL A 431 23.68 -9.99 -11.90
C VAL A 431 24.09 -11.19 -12.77
N LEU A 432 23.29 -11.56 -13.78
CA LEU A 432 23.63 -12.61 -14.74
C LEU A 432 24.86 -12.24 -15.55
N GLY A 433 24.95 -11.01 -16.06
CA GLY A 433 26.12 -10.52 -16.79
C GLY A 433 27.39 -10.50 -15.93
N MET A 434 27.27 -10.13 -14.65
CA MET A 434 28.37 -10.21 -13.68
C MET A 434 28.84 -11.67 -13.50
N MET A 435 27.92 -12.61 -13.32
CA MET A 435 28.24 -14.04 -13.17
C MET A 435 28.89 -14.61 -14.44
N VAL A 436 28.33 -14.34 -15.64
CA VAL A 436 28.89 -14.76 -16.93
C VAL A 436 30.34 -14.28 -17.07
N ARG A 437 30.62 -12.99 -16.80
CA ARG A 437 31.98 -12.48 -16.84
C ARG A 437 32.90 -13.25 -15.89
N GLY A 438 32.42 -13.57 -14.69
CA GLY A 438 33.16 -14.35 -13.72
C GLY A 438 33.48 -15.77 -14.19
N PHE A 439 32.48 -16.49 -14.71
CA PHE A 439 32.66 -17.85 -15.24
C PHE A 439 33.60 -17.87 -16.45
N VAL A 440 33.53 -16.88 -17.34
CA VAL A 440 34.45 -16.74 -18.48
C VAL A 440 35.91 -16.52 -18.03
N LEU A 441 36.12 -15.74 -16.97
CA LEU A 441 37.45 -15.53 -16.39
C LEU A 441 38.01 -16.79 -15.73
N ASP A 442 37.14 -17.61 -15.13
CA ASP A 442 37.49 -18.88 -14.51
C ASP A 442 37.58 -20.04 -15.51
N SER A 443 37.23 -19.80 -16.78
CA SER A 443 37.09 -20.85 -17.81
C SER A 443 36.10 -21.96 -17.41
N ASP A 444 35.02 -21.60 -16.70
CA ASP A 444 33.94 -22.49 -16.28
C ASP A 444 32.84 -22.55 -17.35
N ALA A 445 32.90 -23.55 -18.22
CA ALA A 445 31.96 -23.69 -19.34
C ALA A 445 30.54 -23.98 -18.84
N GLU A 446 30.40 -24.85 -17.84
CA GLU A 446 29.11 -25.22 -17.25
C GLU A 446 28.42 -24.00 -16.62
N GLY A 447 29.19 -23.16 -15.93
CA GLY A 447 28.70 -21.89 -15.36
C GLY A 447 28.20 -20.92 -16.43
N VAL A 448 28.96 -20.75 -17.53
CA VAL A 448 28.53 -19.91 -18.67
C VAL A 448 27.26 -20.46 -19.31
N GLU A 449 27.18 -21.76 -19.57
CA GLU A 449 26.00 -22.41 -20.16
C GLU A 449 24.75 -22.23 -19.30
N LYS A 450 24.84 -22.48 -17.99
CA LYS A 450 23.70 -22.29 -17.07
C LYS A 450 23.24 -20.83 -17.03
N ALA A 451 24.18 -19.89 -16.95
CA ALA A 451 23.84 -18.47 -16.93
C ALA A 451 23.22 -18.02 -18.27
N ALA A 452 23.75 -18.51 -19.40
CA ALA A 452 23.22 -18.27 -20.73
C ALA A 452 21.78 -18.79 -20.88
N ALA A 453 21.48 -19.99 -20.39
CA ALA A 453 20.13 -20.55 -20.41
C ALA A 453 19.13 -19.67 -19.63
N VAL A 454 19.52 -19.20 -18.44
CA VAL A 454 18.68 -18.28 -17.64
C VAL A 454 18.48 -16.95 -18.37
N ILE A 455 19.53 -16.38 -18.99
CA ILE A 455 19.44 -15.15 -19.79
C ILE A 455 18.44 -15.32 -20.94
N GLN A 456 18.47 -16.45 -21.65
CA GLN A 456 17.51 -16.72 -22.72
C GLN A 456 16.08 -16.78 -22.20
N LYS A 457 15.83 -17.45 -21.07
CA LYS A 457 14.50 -17.49 -20.43
C LYS A 457 14.04 -16.10 -19.98
N VAL A 458 14.92 -15.24 -19.46
CA VAL A 458 14.60 -13.83 -19.19
C VAL A 458 14.20 -13.12 -20.48
N GLY A 459 14.91 -13.39 -21.58
CA GLY A 459 14.56 -12.90 -22.92
C GLY A 459 13.19 -13.35 -23.42
N MET A 460 12.61 -14.43 -22.90
CA MET A 460 11.26 -14.89 -23.25
C MET A 460 10.14 -14.23 -22.42
N LEU A 461 10.47 -13.40 -21.42
CA LEU A 461 9.48 -12.73 -20.56
C LEU A 461 8.75 -11.57 -21.26
N GLY A 462 9.23 -11.11 -22.42
CA GLY A 462 8.62 -9.99 -23.13
C GLY A 462 9.08 -9.85 -24.57
N GLU A 463 8.57 -8.79 -25.20
CA GLU A 463 8.84 -8.46 -26.59
C GLU A 463 9.62 -7.14 -26.73
N GLY A 464 10.26 -6.95 -27.88
CA GLY A 464 11.04 -5.76 -28.19
C GLY A 464 12.55 -6.00 -28.18
N LYS A 465 13.30 -4.94 -28.53
CA LYS A 465 14.74 -5.03 -28.80
C LYS A 465 15.56 -5.57 -27.64
N ILE A 466 15.24 -5.17 -26.40
CA ILE A 466 15.96 -5.62 -25.20
C ILE A 466 15.80 -7.13 -25.03
N TYR A 467 14.57 -7.64 -25.11
CA TYR A 467 14.29 -9.07 -24.92
C TYR A 467 14.84 -9.93 -26.07
N ALA A 468 14.77 -9.42 -27.32
CA ALA A 468 15.39 -10.09 -28.47
C ALA A 468 16.92 -10.23 -28.30
N ALA A 469 17.58 -9.13 -27.90
CA ALA A 469 19.02 -9.15 -27.64
C ALA A 469 19.42 -10.12 -26.52
N LEU A 470 18.59 -10.28 -25.46
CA LEU A 470 18.85 -11.27 -24.41
C LEU A 470 18.80 -12.70 -24.95
N ARG A 471 17.83 -13.02 -25.83
CA ARG A 471 17.75 -14.35 -26.45
C ARG A 471 18.95 -14.63 -27.35
N GLU A 472 19.28 -13.69 -28.22
CA GLU A 472 20.41 -13.81 -29.16
C GLU A 472 21.76 -13.92 -28.44
N ASN A 473 22.01 -13.02 -27.49
CA ASN A 473 23.26 -13.03 -26.71
C ASN A 473 23.37 -14.29 -25.84
N GLY A 474 22.25 -14.73 -25.25
CA GLY A 474 22.22 -15.97 -24.47
C GLY A 474 22.56 -17.19 -25.34
N ALA A 475 21.98 -17.32 -26.53
CA ALA A 475 22.29 -18.43 -27.44
C ALA A 475 23.75 -18.40 -27.93
N LEU A 476 24.29 -17.20 -28.18
CA LEU A 476 25.70 -17.05 -28.56
C LEU A 476 26.65 -17.46 -27.42
N LEU A 477 26.37 -17.05 -26.18
CA LEU A 477 27.16 -17.42 -25.01
C LEU A 477 27.20 -18.94 -24.82
N GLU A 478 26.05 -19.60 -24.93
CA GLU A 478 25.93 -21.05 -24.80
C GLU A 478 26.75 -21.77 -25.88
N ASN A 479 26.62 -21.37 -27.15
CA ASN A 479 27.34 -21.98 -28.25
C ASN A 479 28.86 -21.82 -28.12
N LEU A 480 29.33 -20.61 -27.78
CA LEU A 480 30.76 -20.36 -27.59
C LEU A 480 31.35 -21.14 -26.40
N ALA A 481 30.57 -21.34 -25.32
CA ALA A 481 30.98 -22.15 -24.18
C ALA A 481 31.10 -23.63 -24.56
N GLN A 482 30.12 -24.18 -25.27
CA GLN A 482 30.14 -25.57 -25.76
C GLN A 482 31.32 -25.85 -26.71
N GLN A 483 31.71 -24.85 -27.52
CA GLN A 483 32.88 -24.93 -28.40
C GLN A 483 34.21 -24.73 -27.66
N GLY A 484 34.20 -24.34 -26.39
CA GLY A 484 35.42 -23.97 -25.64
C GLY A 484 36.12 -22.73 -26.20
N ASN A 485 35.40 -21.84 -26.89
CA ASN A 485 35.98 -20.65 -27.55
C ASN A 485 36.17 -19.50 -26.55
N TRP A 486 37.12 -19.66 -25.63
CA TRP A 486 37.40 -18.70 -24.56
C TRP A 486 37.83 -17.32 -25.04
N ARG A 487 38.46 -17.25 -26.21
CA ARG A 487 38.86 -15.97 -26.81
C ARG A 487 37.63 -15.14 -27.17
N ALA A 488 36.70 -15.72 -27.94
CA ALA A 488 35.47 -15.04 -28.32
C ALA A 488 34.61 -14.68 -27.09
N LEU A 489 34.55 -15.57 -26.09
CA LEU A 489 33.85 -15.28 -24.83
C LEU A 489 34.45 -14.08 -24.09
N ARG A 490 35.78 -14.00 -23.97
CA ARG A 490 36.47 -12.87 -23.32
C ARG A 490 36.27 -11.56 -24.08
N GLU A 491 36.31 -11.58 -25.41
CA GLU A 491 36.00 -10.43 -26.26
C GLU A 491 34.55 -9.98 -26.04
N MET A 492 33.59 -10.91 -26.03
CA MET A 492 32.16 -10.63 -25.85
C MET A 492 31.83 -10.01 -24.49
N VAL A 493 32.42 -10.50 -23.40
CA VAL A 493 32.13 -9.98 -22.05
C VAL A 493 32.97 -8.75 -21.68
N GLY A 494 33.83 -8.27 -22.59
CA GLY A 494 34.75 -7.15 -22.35
C GLY A 494 35.83 -7.48 -21.32
N ALA A 495 36.29 -8.73 -21.26
CA ALA A 495 37.35 -9.22 -20.38
C ALA A 495 38.68 -9.47 -21.13
N VAL A 496 38.96 -8.65 -22.15
CA VAL A 496 40.25 -8.67 -22.85
C VAL A 496 41.29 -7.99 -21.95
N PRO A 497 42.45 -8.61 -21.67
CA PRO A 497 43.56 -7.92 -21.03
C PRO A 497 43.93 -6.70 -21.87
N SER A 498 44.08 -5.53 -21.24
CA SER A 498 44.82 -4.44 -21.88
C SER A 498 46.24 -4.97 -22.13
N ASN A 499 46.58 -5.18 -23.41
CA ASN A 499 47.94 -5.52 -23.82
C ASN A 499 48.95 -4.48 -23.34
#